data_AF-A0A562QE93-F1
#
_entry.id   AF-A0A562QE93-F1
#
_cell.length_a   1.000
_cell.length_b   1.000
_cell.length_c   1.000
_cell.angle_alpha   90.00
_cell.angle_beta   90.00
_cell.angle_gamma   90.00
#
_symmetry.space_group_name_H-M   'P 1'
#
loop_
_entity.id
_entity.type
_entity.pdbx_description
1 polymer ?
#
loop_
_entity_poly.entity_id
_entity_poly.type
_entity_poly.pdbx_seq_one_letter_code
_entity_poly.pdbx_strand_id
1 'polypeptide(L)'
;MEPQLNAIPAPRPFYSSPSEIYSDESPDVIQRLLSRSESRIAELIELDNMSAHLKLIHLQNIESMITAATRQSNDQTHLTRAQIVLMCCEEVRNRLQLR
;
A
#
# COMPACT_ATOMS: atom_id res chain seq x y z
N MET A 1 -40.04 -25.23 -44.85
CA MET A 1 -39.08 -25.41 -43.75
C MET A 1 -38.14 -24.22 -43.80
N GLU A 2 -38.32 -23.25 -42.92
CA GLU A 2 -37.44 -22.08 -42.80
C GLU A 2 -36.45 -22.32 -41.65
N PRO A 3 -35.17 -21.97 -41.80
CA PRO A 3 -34.20 -22.14 -40.73
C PRO A 3 -34.39 -21.04 -39.68
N GLN A 4 -34.57 -21.43 -38.41
CA GLN A 4 -34.60 -20.47 -37.31
C GLN A 4 -33.19 -19.93 -37.05
N LEU A 5 -33.00 -18.62 -37.26
CA LEU A 5 -31.82 -17.87 -36.85
C LEU A 5 -31.80 -17.79 -35.32
N ASN A 6 -30.90 -18.56 -34.69
CA ASN A 6 -30.60 -18.42 -33.27
C ASN A 6 -30.10 -16.99 -33.00
N ALA A 7 -30.87 -16.23 -32.22
CA ALA A 7 -30.47 -14.90 -31.77
C ALA A 7 -29.19 -15.01 -30.92
N ILE A 8 -28.14 -14.30 -31.33
CA ILE A 8 -26.90 -14.15 -30.58
C ILE A 8 -27.23 -13.36 -29.31
N PRO A 9 -26.93 -13.87 -28.09
CA PRO A 9 -27.16 -13.10 -26.88
C PRO A 9 -26.27 -11.85 -26.89
N ALA A 10 -26.89 -10.68 -26.69
CA ALA A 10 -26.19 -9.41 -26.63
C ALA A 10 -25.05 -9.45 -25.60
N PRO A 11 -23.87 -8.86 -25.88
CA PRO A 11 -22.81 -8.78 -24.91
C PRO A 11 -23.29 -7.95 -23.72
N ARG A 12 -23.30 -8.57 -22.53
CA ARG A 12 -23.61 -7.85 -21.29
C ARG A 12 -22.61 -6.71 -21.14
N PRO A 13 -23.03 -5.48 -20.85
CA PRO A 13 -22.09 -4.42 -20.50
C PRO A 13 -21.40 -4.81 -19.18
N PHE A 14 -20.09 -5.08 -19.24
CA PHE A 14 -19.21 -5.28 -18.08
C PHE A 14 -18.93 -3.97 -17.33
N TYR A 15 -19.91 -3.08 -17.25
CA TYR A 15 -19.83 -1.95 -16.33
C TYR A 15 -20.42 -2.41 -15.01
N SER A 16 -19.62 -3.16 -14.26
CA SER A 16 -19.81 -3.24 -12.82
C SER A 16 -19.69 -1.81 -12.28
N SER A 17 -20.77 -1.31 -11.68
CA SER A 17 -20.75 -0.04 -10.96
C SER A 17 -19.57 -0.01 -9.98
N PRO A 18 -18.81 1.09 -9.84
CA PRO A 18 -17.70 1.20 -8.88
C PRO A 18 -18.10 1.10 -7.40
N SER A 19 -19.38 0.82 -7.12
CA SER A 19 -20.02 1.03 -5.82
C SER A 19 -20.16 -0.24 -4.98
N GLU A 20 -19.79 -1.43 -5.50
CA GLU A 20 -20.05 -2.72 -4.80
C GLU A 20 -18.78 -3.47 -4.34
N ILE A 21 -17.58 -2.88 -4.43
CA ILE A 21 -16.33 -3.51 -3.94
C ILE A 21 -15.75 -2.75 -2.74
N TYR A 22 -16.58 -2.41 -1.76
CA TYR A 22 -16.12 -1.81 -0.51
C TYR A 22 -16.85 -2.42 0.67
N SER A 23 -16.67 -3.71 0.92
CA SER A 23 -17.09 -4.21 2.23
C SER A 23 -16.34 -5.41 2.81
N ASP A 24 -15.26 -5.92 2.19
CA ASP A 24 -14.55 -7.09 2.76
C ASP A 24 -13.01 -7.09 2.60
N GLU A 25 -12.38 -5.93 2.34
CA GLU A 25 -10.90 -5.84 2.15
C GLU A 25 -10.15 -5.01 3.22
N SER A 26 -10.83 -4.45 4.22
CA SER A 26 -10.25 -3.41 5.08
C SER A 26 -9.09 -3.87 6.00
N PRO A 27 -9.22 -4.93 6.82
CA PRO A 27 -8.14 -5.32 7.72
C PRO A 27 -6.95 -5.94 6.99
N ASP A 28 -7.21 -6.66 5.90
CA ASP A 28 -6.16 -7.31 5.10
C ASP A 28 -5.31 -6.28 4.34
N VAL A 29 -5.92 -5.21 3.81
CA VAL A 29 -5.17 -4.12 3.16
C VAL A 29 -4.27 -3.38 4.15
N ILE A 30 -4.76 -3.09 5.37
CA ILE A 30 -3.95 -2.44 6.41
C ILE A 30 -2.75 -3.31 6.79
N GLN A 31 -2.98 -4.60 7.01
CA GLN A 31 -1.93 -5.57 7.32
C GLN A 31 -0.88 -5.67 6.21
N ARG A 32 -1.31 -5.71 4.95
CA ARG A 32 -0.42 -5.71 3.78
C ARG A 32 0.41 -4.42 3.70
N LEU A 33 -0.19 -3.25 3.94
CA LEU A 33 0.52 -1.98 3.92
C LEU A 33 1.58 -1.90 5.01
N LEU A 34 1.24 -2.27 6.25
CA LEU A 34 2.18 -2.26 7.37
C LEU A 34 3.35 -3.22 7.13
N SER A 35 3.07 -4.46 6.77
CA SER A 35 4.11 -5.49 6.54
C SER A 35 5.05 -5.09 5.40
N ARG A 36 4.52 -4.46 4.36
CA ARG A 36 5.32 -3.96 3.24
C ARG A 36 6.15 -2.73 3.63
N SER A 37 5.62 -1.84 4.48
CA SER A 37 6.38 -0.71 5.03
C SER A 37 7.54 -1.18 5.92
N GLU A 38 7.30 -2.16 6.79
CA GLU A 38 8.31 -2.79 7.66
C GLU A 38 9.44 -3.44 6.84
N SER A 39 9.08 -4.20 5.81
CA SER A 39 10.09 -4.84 4.94
C SER A 39 10.93 -3.80 4.19
N ARG A 40 10.28 -2.77 3.62
CA ARG A 40 10.98 -1.74 2.84
C ARG A 40 11.91 -0.87 3.69
N ILE A 41 11.55 -0.55 4.93
CA ILE A 41 12.45 0.23 5.79
C ILE A 41 13.67 -0.61 6.19
N ALA A 42 13.50 -1.91 6.46
CA ALA A 42 14.62 -2.82 6.73
C ALA A 42 15.56 -2.92 5.52
N GLU A 43 15.02 -3.15 4.33
CA GLU A 43 15.80 -3.16 3.07
C GLU A 43 16.56 -1.84 2.86
N LEU A 44 15.90 -0.69 3.09
CA LEU A 44 16.51 0.62 2.88
C LEU A 44 17.68 0.90 3.82
N ILE A 45 17.64 0.35 5.04
CA ILE A 45 18.73 0.44 6.01
C ILE A 45 19.95 -0.37 5.54
N GLU A 46 19.73 -1.51 4.89
CA GLU A 46 20.79 -2.42 4.42
C GLU A 46 21.44 -1.97 3.09
N LEU A 47 20.72 -1.21 2.26
CA LEU A 47 21.19 -0.78 0.94
C LEU A 47 22.18 0.40 1.01
N ASP A 48 23.49 0.13 1.07
CA ASP A 48 24.51 1.19 1.13
C ASP A 48 24.91 1.80 -0.23
N ASN A 49 24.57 1.14 -1.34
CA ASN A 49 24.90 1.57 -2.71
C ASN A 49 23.92 2.59 -3.32
N MET A 50 22.90 3.00 -2.57
CA MET A 50 21.84 3.91 -3.04
C MET A 50 22.14 5.37 -2.65
N SER A 51 21.91 6.31 -3.58
CA SER A 51 22.11 7.74 -3.31
C SER A 51 21.18 8.25 -2.19
N ALA A 52 21.64 9.23 -1.43
CA ALA A 52 20.87 9.80 -0.33
C ALA A 52 19.52 10.37 -0.79
N HIS A 53 19.48 11.02 -1.96
CA HIS A 53 18.25 11.54 -2.53
C HIS A 53 17.23 10.44 -2.85
N LEU A 54 17.68 9.33 -3.46
CA LEU A 54 16.80 8.21 -3.75
C LEU A 54 16.29 7.55 -2.46
N LYS A 55 17.14 7.43 -1.44
CA LYS A 55 16.71 6.95 -0.11
C LYS A 55 15.63 7.83 0.52
N LEU A 56 15.74 9.16 0.40
CA LEU A 56 14.71 10.09 0.89
C LEU A 56 13.37 9.90 0.17
N ILE A 57 13.38 9.64 -1.15
CA ILE A 57 12.16 9.32 -1.91
C ILE A 57 11.52 8.02 -1.39
N HIS A 58 12.33 7.00 -1.11
CA HIS A 58 11.83 5.74 -0.54
C HIS A 58 11.24 5.94 0.86
N LEU A 59 11.88 6.73 1.72
CA LEU A 59 11.33 7.09 3.04
C LEU A 59 9.97 7.78 2.92
N GLN A 60 9.84 8.77 2.03
CA GLN A 60 8.56 9.48 1.83
C GLN A 60 7.44 8.52 1.36
N ASN A 61 7.78 7.54 0.53
CA ASN A 61 6.83 6.51 0.10
C ASN A 61 6.40 5.60 1.25
N ILE A 62 7.32 5.21 2.13
CA ILE A 62 7.03 4.38 3.31
C ILE A 62 6.10 5.14 4.26
N GLU A 63 6.38 6.41 4.55
CA GLU A 63 5.55 7.25 5.41
C GLU A 63 4.13 7.46 4.85
N SER A 64 4.01 7.58 3.52
CA SER A 64 2.71 7.69 2.85
C SER A 64 1.88 6.41 3.01
N MET A 65 2.52 5.23 2.88
CA MET A 65 1.87 3.94 3.12
C MET A 65 1.42 3.78 4.58
N ILE A 66 2.28 4.16 5.53
CA ILE A 66 1.97 4.16 6.96
C ILE A 66 0.76 5.07 7.24
N THR A 67 0.77 6.30 6.69
CA THR A 67 -0.32 7.27 6.88
C THR A 67 -1.65 6.75 6.33
N ALA A 68 -1.63 6.06 5.19
CA ALA A 68 -2.82 5.42 4.64
C ALA A 68 -3.34 4.29 5.54
N ALA A 69 -2.45 3.48 6.11
CA ALA A 69 -2.79 2.38 7.01
C ALA A 69 -3.37 2.88 8.35
N THR A 70 -2.75 3.90 8.96
CA THR A 70 -3.18 4.42 10.27
C THR A 70 -4.51 5.19 10.19
N ARG A 71 -4.78 5.94 9.11
CA ARG A 71 -6.06 6.62 8.91
C ARG A 71 -7.26 5.67 8.81
N GLN A 72 -7.01 4.41 8.46
CA GLN A 72 -8.05 3.39 8.28
C GLN A 72 -8.11 2.40 9.44
N SER A 73 -7.26 2.55 10.46
CA SER A 73 -7.12 1.58 11.56
C SER A 73 -7.42 2.21 12.92
N ASN A 74 -8.27 1.54 13.71
CA ASN A 74 -8.45 1.80 15.14
C ASN A 74 -7.76 0.75 16.02
N ASP A 75 -7.07 -0.23 15.41
CA ASP A 75 -6.36 -1.29 16.13
C ASP A 75 -5.04 -0.74 16.71
N GLN A 76 -4.90 -0.86 18.03
CA GLN A 76 -3.72 -0.40 18.75
C GLN A 76 -2.43 -1.10 18.30
N THR A 77 -2.49 -2.38 17.93
CA THR A 77 -1.34 -3.13 17.39
C THR A 77 -0.88 -2.53 16.06
N HIS A 78 -1.81 -2.17 15.16
CA HIS A 78 -1.47 -1.50 13.91
C HIS A 78 -0.83 -0.13 14.16
N LEU A 79 -1.36 0.64 15.11
CA LEU A 79 -0.81 1.96 15.46
C LEU A 79 0.60 1.85 16.06
N THR A 80 0.83 0.88 16.94
CA THR A 80 2.16 0.63 17.51
C THR A 80 3.16 0.20 16.43
N ARG A 81 2.78 -0.71 15.52
CA ARG A 81 3.63 -1.10 14.37
C ARG A 81 3.96 0.08 13.48
N ALA A 82 2.96 0.89 13.15
CA ALA A 82 3.14 2.09 12.37
C ALA A 82 4.14 3.06 13.03
N GLN A 83 4.02 3.26 14.34
CA GLN A 83 4.91 4.14 15.09
C GLN A 83 6.36 3.64 15.09
N ILE A 84 6.58 2.34 15.21
CA ILE A 84 7.93 1.74 15.10
C ILE A 84 8.56 2.09 13.75
N VAL A 85 7.84 1.88 12.65
CA VAL A 85 8.34 2.20 11.31
C VAL A 85 8.61 3.70 11.15
N LEU A 86 7.75 4.57 11.67
CA LEU A 86 7.97 6.03 11.62
C LEU A 86 9.23 6.45 12.38
N MET A 87 9.50 5.88 13.55
CA MET A 87 10.75 6.14 14.28
C MET A 87 11.97 5.71 13.46
N CYS A 88 11.91 4.55 12.80
CA CYS A 88 12.97 4.11 11.89
C CYS A 88 13.15 5.08 10.70
N CYS A 89 12.05 5.56 10.11
CA CYS A 89 12.10 6.53 9.02
C CYS A 89 12.79 7.84 9.46
N GLU A 90 12.47 8.34 10.65
CA GLU A 90 13.10 9.52 11.23
C GLU A 90 14.60 9.32 11.48
N GLU A 91 14.98 8.17 12.05
CA GLU A 91 16.39 7.84 12.27
C GLU A 91 17.18 7.79 10.97
N VAL A 92 16.64 7.11 9.93
CA VAL A 92 17.30 7.03 8.62
C VAL A 92 17.39 8.41 7.98
N ARG A 93 16.32 9.23 8.04
CA ARG A 93 16.34 10.60 7.54
C ARG A 93 17.46 11.43 8.18
N ASN A 94 17.58 11.38 9.52
CA ASN A 94 18.60 12.11 10.25
C ASN A 94 20.02 11.67 9.82
N ARG A 95 20.24 10.36 9.65
CA ARG A 95 21.51 9.82 9.14
C ARG A 95 21.85 10.29 7.73
N LEU A 96 20.84 10.51 6.87
CA LEU A 96 21.03 10.98 5.50
C LEU A 96 21.28 12.49 5.42
N GLN A 97 20.75 13.28 6.36
CA GLN A 97 20.93 14.73 6.40
C GLN A 97 22.24 15.17 7.08
N LEU A 98 22.83 14.30 7.91
CA LEU A 98 24.12 14.53 8.56
C LEU A 98 25.33 14.13 7.69
N ARG A 99 25.10 13.62 6.46
CA ARG A 99 26.12 13.24 5.48
C ARG A 99 26.20 14.28 4.37
#